data_AF-A0A5C1WM39-F1
#
_entry.id   AF-A0A5C1WM39-F1
#
_cell.length_a   1.000
_cell.length_b   1.000
_cell.length_c   1.000
_cell.angle_alpha   90.00
_cell.angle_beta   90.00
_cell.angle_gamma   90.00
#
_symmetry.space_group_name_H-M   'P 1'
#
loop_
_entity.id
_entity.type
_entity.pdbx_description
1 polymer ?
#
loop_
_entity_poly.entity_id
_entity_poly.type
_entity_poly.pdbx_seq_one_letter_code
_entity_poly.pdbx_strand_id
1 'polypeptide(L)' 'MIFASIIAYFKDRMAKQAEFLRLLDEINSLSDRDLRDLRADRMEMIRHARQQVYGAQAA' A
#
# COMPACT_ATOMS: atom_id res chain seq x y z
N MET A 1 15.71 16.30 21.25
CA MET A 1 14.59 16.95 20.53
C MET A 1 14.71 16.93 19.01
N ILE A 2 15.84 16.57 18.39
CA ILE A 2 15.93 16.29 16.94
C ILE A 2 15.94 14.77 16.67
N PHE A 3 16.66 14.02 17.50
CA PHE A 3 16.76 12.56 17.40
C PHE A 3 15.40 11.84 17.53
N ALA A 4 14.54 12.30 18.44
CA ALA A 4 13.19 11.77 18.62
C ALA A 4 12.30 12.01 17.37
N SER A 5 12.46 13.14 16.69
CA SER A 5 11.69 13.52 15.50
C SER A 5 12.07 12.67 14.28
N ILE A 6 13.37 12.37 14.13
CA ILE A 6 13.88 11.49 13.08
C ILE A 6 13.33 10.07 13.28
N ILE A 7 13.40 9.54 14.51
CA ILE A 7 12.85 8.21 14.84
C ILE A 7 11.34 8.17 14.55
N ALA A 8 10.59 9.21 14.92
CA ALA A 8 9.16 9.28 14.66
C ALA A 8 8.84 9.25 13.16
N TYR A 9 9.58 9.98 12.34
CA TYR A 9 9.44 9.97 10.88
C TYR A 9 9.77 8.60 10.27
N PHE A 10 10.84 7.95 10.73
CA PHE A 10 11.18 6.60 10.27
C PHE A 10 10.12 5.57 10.65
N LYS A 11 9.58 5.64 11.88
CA LYS A 11 8.49 4.76 12.31
C LYS A 11 7.23 4.95 11.46
N ASP A 12 6.85 6.19 11.15
CA ASP A 12 5.71 6.48 10.27
C ASP A 12 5.92 5.91 8.86
N ARG A 13 7.13 6.06 8.32
CA ARG A 13 7.49 5.53 6.99
C ARG A 13 7.49 4.00 6.97
N MET A 14 8.02 3.35 8.00
CA MET A 14 8.00 1.89 8.11
C MET A 14 6.59 1.35 8.30
N ALA A 15 5.73 2.04 9.05
CA ALA A 15 4.33 1.67 9.22
C ALA A 15 3.59 1.69 7.88
N LYS A 16 3.74 2.78 7.10
CA LYS A 16 3.21 2.89 5.74
C LYS A 16 3.73 1.78 4.83
N GLN A 17 5.03 1.50 4.88
CA GLN A 17 5.60 0.43 4.06
C GLN A 17 5.03 -0.96 4.42
N ALA A 18 4.88 -1.26 5.71
CA ALA A 18 4.27 -2.51 6.17
C ALA A 18 2.81 -2.63 5.73
N GLU A 19 2.05 -1.54 5.82
CA GLU A 19 0.66 -1.48 5.36
C GLU A 19 0.56 -1.72 3.84
N PHE A 20 1.41 -1.07 3.04
CA PHE A 20 1.44 -1.29 1.60
C PHE A 20 1.79 -2.74 1.25
N LEU A 21 2.77 -3.34 1.91
CA LEU A 21 3.15 -4.74 1.68
C LEU A 21 2.01 -5.69 2.03
N ARG A 22 1.26 -5.41 3.09
CA ARG A 22 0.08 -6.21 3.47
C ARG A 22 -1.01 -6.13 2.40
N LEU A 23 -1.33 -4.93 1.93
CA LEU A 23 -2.31 -4.74 0.84
C LEU A 23 -1.85 -5.40 -0.46
N LEU A 24 -0.55 -5.30 -0.77
CA LEU A 24 0.05 -5.93 -1.95
C LEU A 24 -0.07 -7.45 -1.89
N ASP A 25 0.21 -8.05 -0.72
CA ASP A 25 0.09 -9.50 -0.52
C ASP A 25 -1.37 -9.96 -0.65
N GLU A 26 -2.31 -9.21 -0.08
CA GLU A 26 -3.74 -9.47 -0.22
C GLU A 26 -4.18 -9.40 -1.69
N ILE A 27 -3.80 -8.34 -2.41
CA ILE A 27 -4.09 -8.21 -3.85
C ILE A 27 -3.46 -9.36 -4.64
N ASN A 28 -2.24 -9.77 -4.31
CA ASN A 28 -1.56 -10.88 -4.96
C ASN A 28 -2.23 -12.23 -4.65
N SER A 29 -2.82 -12.38 -3.47
CA SER A 29 -3.55 -13.58 -3.06
C SER A 29 -4.90 -13.75 -3.78
N LEU A 30 -5.44 -12.66 -4.38
CA LEU A 30 -6.67 -12.73 -5.17
C LEU A 30 -6.48 -13.60 -6.42
N SER A 31 -7.43 -14.50 -6.63
CA SER A 31 -7.48 -15.33 -7.83
C SER A 31 -7.99 -14.53 -9.03
N ASP A 32 -7.72 -15.01 -10.23
CA ASP A 32 -8.24 -14.39 -11.46
C ASP A 32 -9.77 -14.37 -11.51
N ARG A 33 -10.44 -15.27 -10.79
CA ARG A 33 -11.90 -15.25 -10.63
C ARG A 33 -12.33 -14.08 -9.75
N ASP A 34 -11.69 -13.91 -8.59
CA ASP A 34 -12.03 -12.82 -7.67
C ASP A 34 -11.80 -11.45 -8.35
N LEU A 35 -10.70 -11.32 -9.10
CA LEU A 35 -10.43 -10.12 -9.90
C LEU A 35 -11.52 -9.87 -10.96
N ARG A 36 -12.01 -10.92 -11.63
CA ARG A 36 -13.11 -10.83 -12.59
C ARG A 36 -14.44 -10.48 -11.95
N ASP A 37 -14.74 -11.06 -10.80
CA ASP A 37 -15.97 -10.80 -10.04
C ASP A 37 -15.99 -9.35 -9.53
N LEU A 38 -14.83 -8.84 -9.11
CA LEU A 38 -14.62 -7.44 -8.74
C LEU A 38 -14.54 -6.49 -9.94
N ARG A 39 -14.47 -7.03 -11.17
CA ARG A 39 -14.22 -6.29 -12.42
C ARG A 39 -12.99 -5.37 -12.31
N ALA A 40 -11.96 -5.84 -11.61
CA ALA A 40 -10.77 -5.07 -11.29
C ALA A 40 -9.52 -5.68 -11.94
N ASP A 41 -8.58 -4.82 -12.31
CA ASP A 41 -7.24 -5.24 -12.76
C ASP A 41 -6.25 -5.23 -11.60
N ARG A 42 -5.38 -6.24 -11.52
CA ARG A 42 -4.42 -6.39 -10.42
C ARG A 42 -3.47 -5.18 -10.33
N MET A 43 -2.99 -4.67 -11.47
CA MET A 43 -2.09 -3.51 -11.50
C MET A 43 -2.80 -2.24 -11.04
N GLU A 44 -4.07 -2.09 -11.41
CA GLU A 44 -4.92 -1.01 -10.95
C GLU A 44 -5.15 -1.06 -9.44
N MET A 45 -5.42 -2.25 -8.88
CA MET A 45 -5.56 -2.42 -7.42
C MET A 45 -4.27 -2.08 -6.68
N ILE A 46 -3.10 -2.51 -7.19
CA ILE A 46 -1.80 -2.16 -6.59
C ILE A 46 -1.57 -0.65 -6.62
N ARG A 47 -1.93 0.01 -7.73
CA ARG A 47 -1.85 1.47 -7.85
C ARG A 47 -2.75 2.16 -6.82
N HIS A 48 -3.98 1.68 -6.64
CA HIS A 48 -4.90 2.20 -5.62
C HIS A 48 -4.40 1.96 -4.19
N ALA A 49 -3.86 0.78 -3.88
CA ALA A 49 -3.25 0.49 -2.58
C ALA A 49 -2.07 1.42 -2.29
N ARG A 50 -1.23 1.71 -3.30
CA ARG A 50 -0.15 2.70 -3.15
C ARG A 50 -0.69 4.10 -2.88
N GLN A 51 -1.74 4.53 -3.59
CA GLN A 51 -2.38 5.83 -3.37
C GLN A 51 -3.06 5.92 -2.00
N GLN A 52 -3.63 4.83 -1.49
CA GLN A 52 -4.25 4.79 -0.16
C GLN A 52 -3.22 5.00 0.95
N VAL A 53 -2.05 4.35 0.83
CA VAL A 53 -1.00 4.39 1.86
C VAL A 53 -0.15 5.66 1.79
N TYR A 54 0.20 6.12 0.58
CA TYR A 54 1.12 7.23 0.37
C TYR A 54 0.43 8.54 -0.05
N GLY A 55 -0.88 8.51 -0.33
CA GLY A 55 -1.64 9.63 -0.87
C GLY A 55 -1.48 9.80 -2.39
N ALA A 56 -2.14 10.83 -2.94
CA ALA A 56 -2.17 11.15 -4.37
C ALA A 56 -0.81 11.58 -4.99
N GLN A 57 0.28 11.57 -4.22
CA GLN A 57 1.62 11.96 -4.67
C GLN A 57 2.40 10.84 -5.39
N ALA A 58 1.83 9.64 -5.54
CA ALA A 58 2.44 8.53 -6.26
C ALA A 58 1.97 8.45 -7.73
N ALA A 59 2.09 9.58 -8.45
CA ALA A 59 1.90 9.66 -9.90
C ALA A 59 3.26 9.70 -10.61
#